data_AF-A0A948WET9-F1
#
_entry.id   AF-A0A948WET9-F1
#
_cell.length_a   1.000
_cell.length_b   1.000
_cell.length_c   1.000
_cell.angle_alpha   90.00
_cell.angle_beta   90.00
_cell.angle_gamma   90.00
#
_symmetry.space_group_name_H-M   'P 1'
#
loop_
_entity.id
_entity.type
_entity.pdbx_description
1 polymer ?
#
loop_
_entity_poly.entity_id
_entity_poly.type
_entity_poly.pdbx_seq_one_letter_code
_entity_poly.pdbx_strand_id
1 'polypeptide(L)'
;MKSVISNTASLAGTVSFDLLGSELGGDVESALQAALEAGVVFPQNNNPLSIFREALATSIRAIEKHNRGPLFQEFLLKGPYEETGPIPPDLIGERLSDTEVASVITFIYSYMVNCFKGAITELLAAKACMHLFQQLRREKKLPAKARLYAGDVVGVHRPKGRGILKGADLYIMIKDPSANTVSDIVVAGVVEVKSYFQSAHRLREQIDQHLRRSKHGLRVNGKDYFNGHVHVGFGSRQKVLRITVLPSDWRLPREFRYETSSRGSLLHVDPGMPNRNDDKIIMTGDDEWRITLRWSKEALAQAAYEMTFWYMGKVGEAIYSRERPKGWKVMSANEAGRNAAKMMLYYAILRCRTPRENQRAIALYNTYGFGYALGMNYRNAKGRREILWTEDLYEIISAGKTNSGCSLS
;
A
#
# COMPACT_ATOMS: atom_id res chain seq x y z
N MET A 1 7.79 -9.06 23.56
CA MET A 1 6.35 -8.72 23.62
C MET A 1 5.62 -9.49 22.53
N LYS A 2 4.60 -10.31 22.86
CA LYS A 2 3.75 -10.95 21.84
C LYS A 2 2.90 -9.86 21.17
N SER A 3 2.62 -9.98 19.88
CA SER A 3 1.72 -9.04 19.19
C SER A 3 0.41 -8.93 19.96
N VAL A 4 0.00 -7.70 20.28
CA VAL A 4 -1.26 -7.43 20.98
C VAL A 4 -2.47 -7.86 20.13
N ILE A 5 -2.32 -7.90 18.80
CA ILE A 5 -3.28 -8.50 17.88
C ILE A 5 -2.90 -9.98 17.71
N SER A 6 -3.60 -10.87 18.41
CA SER A 6 -3.30 -12.31 18.41
C SER A 6 -3.85 -13.07 17.19
N ASN A 7 -4.67 -12.43 16.33
CA ASN A 7 -5.24 -13.08 15.16
C ASN A 7 -5.43 -12.14 13.96
N THR A 8 -4.38 -11.98 13.15
CA THR A 8 -4.38 -11.17 11.92
C THR A 8 -5.48 -11.56 10.92
N ALA A 9 -5.77 -12.87 10.80
CA ALA A 9 -6.82 -13.37 9.92
C ALA A 9 -8.22 -12.94 10.40
N SER A 10 -8.42 -12.88 11.72
CA SER A 10 -9.65 -12.34 12.30
C SER A 10 -9.83 -10.85 11.98
N LEU A 11 -8.74 -10.06 11.96
CA LEU A 11 -8.84 -8.63 11.69
C LEU A 11 -9.19 -8.33 10.23
N ALA A 12 -8.54 -8.99 9.26
CA ALA A 12 -8.89 -8.83 7.86
C ALA A 12 -10.29 -9.38 7.54
N GLY A 13 -10.78 -10.37 8.30
CA GLY A 13 -12.11 -10.93 8.15
C GLY A 13 -13.26 -9.94 8.38
N THR A 14 -13.02 -8.82 9.08
CA THR A 14 -14.08 -7.85 9.42
C THR A 14 -14.24 -6.71 8.41
N VAL A 15 -13.44 -6.65 7.35
CA VAL A 15 -13.45 -5.51 6.41
C VAL A 15 -14.18 -5.82 5.11
N SER A 16 -14.77 -4.78 4.51
CA SER A 16 -15.30 -4.75 3.14
C SER A 16 -14.46 -3.80 2.29
N PHE A 17 -14.82 -3.66 1.01
CA PHE A 17 -14.22 -2.67 0.11
C PHE A 17 -14.43 -1.21 0.56
N ASP A 18 -15.40 -0.94 1.44
CA ASP A 18 -15.67 0.39 2.00
C ASP A 18 -14.47 0.97 2.77
N LEU A 19 -13.53 0.13 3.20
CA LEU A 19 -12.27 0.57 3.79
C LEU A 19 -11.43 1.46 2.85
N LEU A 20 -11.67 1.36 1.54
CA LEU A 20 -10.99 2.15 0.51
C LEU A 20 -11.80 3.39 0.06
N GLY A 21 -12.97 3.62 0.64
CA GLY A 21 -13.99 4.54 0.12
C GLY A 21 -14.81 3.92 -1.02
N SER A 22 -15.98 4.49 -1.31
CA SER A 22 -16.95 3.91 -2.26
C SER A 22 -16.39 3.74 -3.67
N GLU A 23 -15.72 4.77 -4.20
CA GLU A 23 -15.26 4.81 -5.59
C GLU A 23 -14.09 3.85 -5.83
N LEU A 24 -13.01 3.98 -5.05
CA LEU A 24 -11.84 3.10 -5.17
C LEU A 24 -12.18 1.67 -4.73
N GLY A 25 -13.02 1.51 -3.69
CA GLY A 25 -13.51 0.21 -3.24
C GLY A 25 -14.27 -0.53 -4.34
N GLY A 26 -15.25 0.12 -4.96
CA GLY A 26 -16.02 -0.44 -6.07
C GLY A 26 -15.15 -0.77 -7.28
N ASP A 27 -14.11 0.02 -7.54
CA ASP A 27 -13.14 -0.25 -8.60
C ASP A 27 -12.26 -1.47 -8.34
N VAL A 28 -11.78 -1.63 -7.10
CA VAL A 28 -11.01 -2.81 -6.71
C VAL A 28 -11.90 -4.06 -6.79
N GLU A 29 -13.13 -3.99 -6.30
CA GLU A 29 -14.11 -5.07 -6.41
C GLU A 29 -14.35 -5.46 -7.87
N SER A 30 -14.68 -4.48 -8.71
CA SER A 30 -14.93 -4.67 -10.14
C SER A 30 -13.69 -5.20 -10.87
N ALA A 31 -12.48 -4.76 -10.48
CA ALA A 31 -11.23 -5.23 -11.06
C ALA A 31 -10.99 -6.71 -10.75
N LEU A 32 -11.21 -7.12 -9.51
CA LEU A 32 -11.04 -8.51 -9.08
C LEU A 32 -12.11 -9.42 -9.67
N GLN A 33 -13.36 -8.95 -9.75
CA GLN A 33 -14.45 -9.68 -10.38
C GLN A 33 -14.15 -9.95 -11.86
N ALA A 34 -13.77 -8.91 -12.62
CA ALA A 34 -13.41 -9.05 -14.03
C ALA A 34 -12.18 -9.97 -14.23
N ALA A 35 -11.19 -9.90 -13.33
CA ALA A 35 -10.03 -10.78 -13.38
C ALA A 35 -10.40 -12.25 -13.12
N LEU A 36 -11.27 -12.51 -12.15
CA LEU A 36 -11.77 -13.85 -11.85
C LEU A 36 -12.58 -14.44 -13.02
N GLU A 37 -13.51 -13.68 -13.58
CA GLU A 37 -14.32 -14.07 -14.74
C GLU A 37 -13.45 -14.40 -15.97
N ALA A 38 -12.37 -13.65 -16.15
CA ALA A 38 -11.40 -13.87 -17.21
C ALA A 38 -10.41 -15.03 -16.93
N GLY A 39 -10.52 -15.69 -15.76
CA GLY A 39 -9.74 -16.86 -15.40
C GLY A 39 -8.33 -16.57 -14.86
N VAL A 40 -8.09 -15.38 -14.30
CA VAL A 40 -6.86 -15.11 -13.54
C VAL A 40 -6.79 -16.03 -12.32
N VAL A 41 -5.62 -16.62 -12.07
CA VAL A 41 -5.42 -17.56 -10.97
C VAL A 41 -4.97 -16.82 -9.72
N PHE A 42 -5.83 -16.80 -8.70
CA PHE A 42 -5.57 -16.26 -7.36
C PHE A 42 -5.41 -17.38 -6.30
N PRO A 43 -4.86 -17.09 -5.10
CA PRO A 43 -4.73 -18.09 -4.04
C PRO A 43 -6.08 -18.50 -3.46
N GLN A 44 -6.39 -19.81 -3.49
CA GLN A 44 -7.45 -20.56 -2.76
C GLN A 44 -8.89 -19.97 -2.71
N ASN A 45 -9.16 -18.83 -3.34
CA ASN A 45 -10.38 -18.05 -3.21
C ASN A 45 -10.88 -17.59 -4.58
N ASN A 46 -12.16 -17.86 -4.86
CA ASN A 46 -12.83 -17.48 -6.11
C ASN A 46 -13.80 -16.29 -5.91
N ASN A 47 -13.60 -15.47 -4.88
CA ASN A 47 -14.45 -14.31 -4.59
C ASN A 47 -13.56 -13.06 -4.43
N PRO A 48 -13.93 -11.91 -5.06
CA PRO A 48 -13.22 -10.64 -4.92
C PRO A 48 -12.89 -10.25 -3.48
N LEU A 49 -13.88 -10.32 -2.59
CA LEU A 49 -13.73 -9.91 -1.19
C LEU A 49 -12.72 -10.78 -0.45
N SER A 50 -12.71 -12.09 -0.70
CA SER A 50 -11.75 -13.00 -0.09
C SER A 50 -10.32 -12.71 -0.57
N ILE A 51 -10.13 -12.35 -1.84
CA ILE A 51 -8.83 -11.94 -2.38
C ILE A 51 -8.36 -10.64 -1.74
N PHE A 52 -9.23 -9.64 -1.65
CA PHE A 52 -8.93 -8.36 -0.98
C PHE A 52 -8.52 -8.58 0.49
N ARG A 53 -9.29 -9.38 1.23
CA ARG A 53 -8.99 -9.71 2.63
C ARG A 53 -7.67 -10.46 2.79
N GLU A 54 -7.32 -11.35 1.87
CA GLU A 54 -6.03 -12.06 1.92
C GLU A 54 -4.84 -11.11 1.63
N ALA A 55 -4.99 -10.20 0.67
CA ALA A 55 -3.98 -9.17 0.39
C ALA A 55 -3.79 -8.23 1.61
N LEU A 56 -4.89 -7.87 2.27
CA LEU A 56 -4.87 -7.11 3.52
C LEU A 56 -4.19 -7.89 4.65
N ALA A 57 -4.57 -9.15 4.85
CA ALA A 57 -3.98 -10.01 5.88
C ALA A 57 -2.46 -10.18 5.67
N THR A 58 -2.02 -10.31 4.41
CA THR A 58 -0.60 -10.35 4.05
C THR A 58 0.12 -9.06 4.43
N SER A 59 -0.48 -7.90 4.13
CA SER A 59 0.06 -6.60 4.51
C SER A 59 0.18 -6.43 6.02
N ILE A 60 -0.85 -6.82 6.78
CA ILE A 60 -0.82 -6.75 8.25
C ILE A 60 0.24 -7.70 8.82
N ARG A 61 0.33 -8.94 8.33
CA ARG A 61 1.38 -9.89 8.76
C ARG A 61 2.78 -9.36 8.48
N ALA A 62 2.98 -8.66 7.37
CA ALA A 62 4.26 -8.02 7.05
C ALA A 62 4.60 -6.92 8.07
N ILE A 63 3.63 -6.07 8.43
CA ILE A 63 3.76 -5.02 9.46
C ILE A 63 4.09 -5.65 10.83
N GLU A 64 3.36 -6.68 11.24
CA GLU A 64 3.53 -7.31 12.55
C GLU A 64 4.86 -8.07 12.69
N LYS A 65 5.33 -8.70 11.60
CA LYS A 65 6.62 -9.42 11.59
C LYS A 65 7.82 -8.49 11.43
N HIS A 66 7.61 -7.23 11.06
CA HIS A 66 8.71 -6.28 10.95
C HIS A 66 9.31 -6.01 12.35
N ASN A 67 10.63 -5.85 12.44
CA ASN A 67 11.33 -5.65 13.71
C ASN A 67 10.85 -4.40 14.49
N ARG A 68 10.26 -3.43 13.80
CA ARG A 68 9.65 -2.22 14.39
C ARG A 68 8.14 -2.36 14.72
N GLY A 69 7.51 -3.50 14.42
CA GLY A 69 6.11 -3.77 14.77
C GLY A 69 5.83 -3.63 16.27
N PRO A 70 6.64 -4.24 17.16
CA PRO A 70 6.51 -4.04 18.60
C PRO A 70 6.72 -2.58 19.03
N LEU A 71 7.67 -1.88 18.40
CA LEU A 71 7.96 -0.48 18.71
C LEU A 71 6.79 0.44 18.37
N PHE A 72 6.03 0.14 17.31
CA PHE A 72 4.80 0.85 16.99
C PHE A 72 3.70 0.64 18.04
N GLN A 73 3.60 -0.55 18.64
CA GLN A 73 2.67 -0.80 19.75
C GLN A 73 3.06 0.01 20.99
N GLU A 74 4.36 0.03 21.32
CA GLU A 74 4.92 0.88 22.38
C GLU A 74 4.68 2.37 22.13
N PHE A 75 4.74 2.82 20.87
CA PHE A 75 4.43 4.21 20.52
C PHE A 75 2.99 4.59 20.85
N LEU A 76 2.02 3.69 20.64
CA LEU A 76 0.62 3.96 21.00
C LEU A 76 0.34 3.86 22.50
N LEU A 77 1.15 3.07 23.22
CA LEU A 77 0.99 2.83 24.65
C LEU A 77 1.71 3.89 25.51
N LYS A 78 2.99 4.13 25.23
CA LYS A 78 3.89 4.98 26.02
C LYS A 78 4.00 6.39 25.45
N GLY A 79 4.02 6.49 24.13
CA GLY A 79 4.21 7.77 23.44
C GLY A 79 5.62 8.37 23.57
N PRO A 80 5.91 9.44 22.82
CA PRO A 80 7.05 10.31 23.04
C PRO A 80 6.91 11.09 24.36
N TYR A 81 8.02 11.54 24.93
CA TYR A 81 7.97 12.56 25.98
C TYR A 81 7.38 13.86 25.44
N GLU A 82 6.51 14.48 26.23
CA GLU A 82 5.61 15.55 25.81
C GLU A 82 6.27 16.94 25.82
N GLU A 83 7.41 17.07 26.49
CA GLU A 83 8.13 18.34 26.63
C GLU A 83 9.40 18.38 25.76
N THR A 84 9.91 19.60 25.57
CA THR A 84 11.24 19.84 24.98
C THR A 84 12.33 19.57 26.02
N GLY A 85 13.41 18.88 25.64
CA GLY A 85 14.56 18.62 26.52
C GLY A 85 14.78 17.14 26.84
N PRO A 86 15.68 16.80 27.77
CA PRO A 86 15.93 15.41 28.16
C PRO A 86 14.70 14.81 28.86
N ILE A 87 14.53 13.49 28.71
CA ILE A 87 13.50 12.75 29.46
C ILE A 87 13.96 12.68 30.93
N PRO A 88 13.12 13.09 31.90
CA PRO A 88 13.41 12.94 33.32
C PRO A 88 13.76 11.49 33.70
N PRO A 89 14.72 11.25 34.61
CA PRO A 89 15.16 9.89 34.96
C PRO A 89 14.05 8.93 35.40
N ASP A 90 13.03 9.44 36.08
CA ASP A 90 11.85 8.71 36.54
C ASP A 90 10.89 8.29 35.42
N LEU A 91 10.94 8.96 34.27
CA LEU A 91 10.13 8.63 33.09
C LEU A 91 10.88 7.75 32.07
N ILE A 92 12.14 7.40 32.35
CA ILE A 92 12.92 6.50 31.50
C ILE A 92 12.28 5.10 31.52
N GLY A 93 11.92 4.60 30.35
CA GLY A 93 11.22 3.32 30.18
C GLY A 93 9.68 3.44 30.12
N GLU A 94 9.13 4.55 30.62
CA GLU A 94 7.72 4.93 30.49
C GLU A 94 7.43 5.77 29.25
N ARG A 95 8.46 6.39 28.67
CA ARG A 95 8.41 7.15 27.41
C ARG A 95 9.41 6.60 26.41
N LEU A 96 9.10 6.76 25.13
CA LEU A 96 10.01 6.43 24.05
C LEU A 96 11.13 7.47 23.93
N SER A 97 12.35 7.00 23.70
CA SER A 97 13.49 7.86 23.36
C SER A 97 13.33 8.50 21.97
N ASP A 98 14.05 9.59 21.71
CA ASP A 98 14.00 10.30 20.41
C ASP A 98 14.37 9.39 19.23
N THR A 99 15.30 8.45 19.43
CA THR A 99 15.71 7.49 18.41
C THR A 99 14.61 6.47 18.11
N GLU A 100 13.87 6.04 19.14
CA GLU A 100 12.73 5.14 18.98
C GLU A 100 11.57 5.86 18.28
N VAL A 101 11.27 7.10 18.69
CA VAL A 101 10.25 7.94 18.05
C VAL A 101 10.57 8.12 16.56
N ALA A 102 11.79 8.53 16.21
CA ALA A 102 12.21 8.66 14.81
C ALA A 102 12.10 7.36 14.01
N SER A 103 12.38 6.22 14.66
CA SER A 103 12.26 4.89 14.05
C SER A 103 10.82 4.51 13.77
N VAL A 104 9.89 4.80 14.69
CA VAL A 104 8.45 4.56 14.51
C VAL A 104 7.87 5.47 13.43
N ILE A 105 8.19 6.77 13.45
CA ILE A 105 7.77 7.72 12.40
C ILE A 105 8.20 7.21 11.02
N THR A 106 9.45 6.75 10.91
CA THR A 106 9.94 6.18 9.65
C THR A 106 9.22 4.89 9.28
N PHE A 107 8.91 4.03 10.25
CA PHE A 107 8.18 2.78 10.04
C PHE A 107 6.75 3.02 9.54
N ILE A 108 5.99 3.92 10.17
CA ILE A 108 4.65 4.28 9.73
C ILE A 108 4.70 4.86 8.31
N TYR A 109 5.49 5.93 8.12
CA TYR A 109 5.54 6.69 6.87
C TYR A 109 6.07 5.87 5.68
N SER A 110 7.08 5.01 5.92
CA SER A 110 7.85 4.37 4.84
C SER A 110 7.59 2.88 4.68
N TYR A 111 7.01 2.21 5.68
CA TYR A 111 6.74 0.77 5.62
C TYR A 111 5.25 0.48 5.66
N MET A 112 4.54 0.85 6.74
CA MET A 112 3.12 0.50 6.92
C MET A 112 2.25 1.02 5.77
N VAL A 113 2.36 2.33 5.47
CA VAL A 113 1.65 2.94 4.34
C VAL A 113 2.00 2.25 3.02
N ASN A 114 3.27 1.91 2.79
CA ASN A 114 3.69 1.30 1.54
C ASN A 114 3.24 -0.16 1.39
N CYS A 115 3.07 -0.90 2.49
CA CYS A 115 2.47 -2.25 2.46
C CYS A 115 1.05 -2.19 1.90
N PHE A 116 0.18 -1.37 2.49
CA PHE A 116 -1.21 -1.23 2.02
C PHE A 116 -1.29 -0.64 0.60
N LYS A 117 -0.50 0.41 0.34
CA LYS A 117 -0.47 1.05 -0.98
C LYS A 117 -0.06 0.08 -2.10
N GLY A 118 0.97 -0.74 -1.83
CA GLY A 118 1.40 -1.79 -2.76
C GLY A 118 0.29 -2.79 -3.05
N ALA A 119 -0.34 -3.33 -1.99
CA ALA A 119 -1.44 -4.29 -2.12
C ALA A 119 -2.60 -3.75 -2.96
N ILE A 120 -3.10 -2.54 -2.69
CA ILE A 120 -4.20 -1.95 -3.48
C ILE A 120 -3.80 -1.82 -4.97
N THR A 121 -2.56 -1.40 -5.23
CA THR A 121 -2.08 -1.22 -6.60
C THR A 121 -2.00 -2.55 -7.35
N GLU A 122 -1.54 -3.62 -6.70
CA GLU A 122 -1.49 -4.97 -7.26
C GLU A 122 -2.91 -5.50 -7.60
N LEU A 123 -3.89 -5.23 -6.75
CA LEU A 123 -5.28 -5.65 -6.99
C LEU A 123 -5.90 -4.93 -8.21
N LEU A 124 -5.71 -3.61 -8.34
CA LEU A 124 -6.16 -2.86 -9.52
C LEU A 124 -5.44 -3.31 -10.80
N ALA A 125 -4.14 -3.62 -10.70
CA ALA A 125 -3.33 -4.05 -11.84
C ALA A 125 -3.85 -5.34 -12.49
N ALA A 126 -4.56 -6.21 -11.75
CA ALA A 126 -5.06 -7.47 -12.26
C ALA A 126 -5.97 -7.29 -13.48
N LYS A 127 -6.98 -6.41 -13.42
CA LYS A 127 -7.89 -6.12 -14.53
C LYS A 127 -7.15 -5.51 -15.72
N ALA A 128 -6.29 -4.54 -15.47
CA ALA A 128 -5.54 -3.86 -16.53
C ALA A 128 -4.62 -4.84 -17.30
N CYS A 129 -3.93 -5.72 -16.56
CA CYS A 129 -3.11 -6.78 -17.15
C CYS A 129 -3.96 -7.80 -17.91
N MET A 130 -5.16 -8.10 -17.41
CA MET A 130 -6.10 -8.99 -18.07
C MET A 130 -6.57 -8.43 -19.42
N HIS A 131 -6.87 -7.12 -19.50
CA HIS A 131 -7.22 -6.46 -20.76
C HIS A 131 -6.10 -6.58 -21.80
N LEU A 132 -4.85 -6.27 -21.41
CA LEU A 132 -3.69 -6.46 -22.29
C LEU A 132 -3.54 -7.94 -22.70
N PHE A 133 -3.66 -8.87 -21.75
CA PHE A 133 -3.55 -10.30 -22.02
C PHE A 133 -4.59 -10.77 -23.04
N GLN A 134 -5.86 -10.35 -22.90
CA GLN A 134 -6.93 -10.71 -23.85
C GLN A 134 -6.67 -10.10 -25.23
N GLN A 135 -6.20 -8.85 -25.29
CA GLN A 135 -5.76 -8.24 -26.54
C GLN A 135 -4.66 -9.07 -27.22
N LEU A 136 -3.59 -9.41 -26.49
CA LEU A 136 -2.47 -10.19 -27.02
C LEU A 136 -2.90 -11.60 -27.47
N ARG A 137 -3.86 -12.23 -26.80
CA ARG A 137 -4.45 -13.50 -27.26
C ARG A 137 -5.26 -13.34 -28.55
N ARG A 138 -6.10 -12.30 -28.66
CA ARG A 138 -6.86 -11.99 -29.89
C ARG A 138 -5.94 -11.74 -31.08
N GLU A 139 -4.84 -11.02 -30.84
CA GLU A 139 -3.80 -10.76 -31.84
C GLU A 139 -2.90 -11.98 -32.12
N LYS A 140 -3.18 -13.15 -31.53
CA LYS A 140 -2.36 -14.37 -31.64
C LYS A 140 -0.90 -14.18 -31.21
N LYS A 141 -0.60 -13.14 -30.43
CA LYS A 141 0.71 -12.89 -29.81
C LYS A 141 0.91 -13.74 -28.55
N LEU A 142 -0.17 -14.24 -27.95
CA LEU A 142 -0.15 -15.24 -26.89
C LEU A 142 -0.96 -16.49 -27.31
N PRO A 143 -0.48 -17.70 -26.96
CA PRO A 143 -1.23 -18.91 -27.27
C PRO A 143 -2.49 -19.03 -26.39
N ALA A 144 -3.51 -19.74 -26.90
CA ALA A 144 -4.78 -19.93 -26.19
C ALA A 144 -4.62 -20.62 -24.82
N LYS A 145 -3.58 -21.45 -24.67
CA LYS A 145 -3.24 -22.15 -23.40
C LYS A 145 -2.54 -21.26 -22.36
N ALA A 146 -2.17 -20.03 -22.69
CA ALA A 146 -1.61 -19.10 -21.71
C ALA A 146 -2.65 -18.76 -20.63
N ARG A 147 -2.18 -18.47 -19.41
CA ARG A 147 -2.97 -17.98 -18.28
C ARG A 147 -2.21 -16.93 -17.50
N LEU A 148 -2.95 -16.02 -16.85
CA LEU A 148 -2.40 -15.03 -15.93
C LEU A 148 -2.50 -15.56 -14.49
N TYR A 149 -1.42 -15.42 -13.73
CA TYR A 149 -1.29 -15.88 -12.34
C TYR A 149 -0.92 -14.68 -11.46
N ALA A 150 -1.64 -14.50 -10.35
CA ALA A 150 -1.22 -13.55 -9.32
C ALA A 150 0.12 -13.99 -8.70
N GLY A 151 0.95 -13.04 -8.30
CA GLY A 151 2.27 -13.31 -7.73
C GLY A 151 2.21 -14.19 -6.47
N ASP A 152 1.13 -14.07 -5.69
CA ASP A 152 0.94 -14.83 -4.45
C ASP A 152 0.73 -16.34 -4.68
N VAL A 153 0.33 -16.76 -5.89
CA VAL A 153 0.29 -18.20 -6.25
C VAL A 153 1.60 -18.69 -6.86
N VAL A 154 2.60 -17.81 -7.02
CA VAL A 154 3.88 -18.11 -7.66
C VAL A 154 5.04 -17.81 -6.71
N GLY A 155 5.57 -18.87 -6.13
CA GLY A 155 6.84 -18.84 -5.42
C GLY A 155 8.03 -19.11 -6.33
N VAL A 156 9.18 -18.51 -6.04
CA VAL A 156 10.43 -18.80 -6.76
C VAL A 156 11.40 -19.55 -5.86
N HIS A 157 11.97 -20.67 -6.34
CA HIS A 157 12.96 -21.41 -5.56
C HIS A 157 14.23 -20.59 -5.35
N ARG A 158 14.83 -20.71 -4.16
CA ARG A 158 16.14 -20.10 -3.90
C ARG A 158 17.22 -20.77 -4.75
N PRO A 159 18.17 -20.01 -5.32
CA PRO A 159 19.30 -20.62 -6.06
C PRO A 159 20.16 -21.52 -5.17
N LYS A 160 20.25 -21.18 -3.87
CA LYS A 160 20.97 -21.94 -2.84
C LYS A 160 20.12 -22.02 -1.57
N GLY A 161 20.11 -23.20 -0.95
CA GLY A 161 19.39 -23.47 0.31
C GLY A 161 17.91 -23.81 0.11
N ARG A 162 17.25 -24.15 1.22
CA ARG A 162 15.81 -24.45 1.24
C ARG A 162 15.01 -23.15 1.32
N GLY A 163 13.89 -23.09 0.60
CA GLY A 163 12.91 -22.01 0.74
C GLY A 163 12.40 -21.44 -0.58
N ILE A 164 11.33 -20.66 -0.46
CA ILE A 164 10.62 -20.00 -1.54
C ILE A 164 10.72 -18.49 -1.33
N LEU A 165 10.96 -17.74 -2.41
CA LEU A 165 10.97 -16.29 -2.46
C LEU A 165 9.69 -15.77 -3.15
N LYS A 166 9.25 -14.54 -2.84
CA LYS A 166 8.22 -13.85 -3.64
C LYS A 166 8.76 -13.68 -5.07
N GLY A 167 7.90 -14.01 -6.04
CA GLY A 167 8.14 -13.78 -7.46
C GLY A 167 7.86 -12.34 -7.89
N ALA A 168 7.55 -12.18 -9.17
CA ALA A 168 6.93 -10.98 -9.73
C ALA A 168 5.49 -10.82 -9.22
N ASP A 169 4.91 -9.63 -9.42
CA ASP A 169 3.56 -9.34 -8.94
C ASP A 169 2.48 -10.07 -9.74
N LEU A 170 2.70 -10.30 -11.05
CA LEU A 170 1.92 -11.26 -11.84
C LEU A 170 2.80 -11.99 -12.85
N TYR A 171 2.33 -13.16 -13.29
CA TYR A 171 2.99 -14.00 -14.30
C TYR A 171 2.03 -14.39 -15.41
N ILE A 172 2.52 -14.39 -16.65
CA ILE A 172 1.87 -15.05 -17.78
C ILE A 172 2.58 -16.38 -18.00
N MET A 173 1.87 -17.49 -17.79
CA MET A 173 2.44 -18.82 -17.92
C MET A 173 1.66 -19.69 -18.87
N ILE A 174 2.37 -20.65 -19.47
CA ILE A 174 1.82 -21.67 -20.34
C ILE A 174 2.23 -23.02 -19.77
N LYS A 175 1.24 -23.84 -19.40
CA LYS A 175 1.51 -25.22 -19.03
C LYS A 175 1.66 -26.04 -20.31
N ASP A 176 2.73 -26.83 -20.43
CA ASP A 176 2.83 -27.80 -21.50
C ASP A 176 2.23 -29.15 -21.04
N PRO A 177 1.16 -29.63 -21.67
CA PRO A 177 0.58 -30.92 -21.35
C PRO A 177 1.33 -32.10 -21.98
N SER A 178 2.49 -31.92 -22.63
CA SER A 178 3.25 -33.03 -23.23
C SER A 178 3.45 -34.17 -22.24
N ALA A 179 2.82 -35.30 -22.55
CA ALA A 179 2.65 -36.46 -21.67
C ALA A 179 3.97 -37.21 -21.47
N ASN A 180 4.58 -37.07 -20.29
CA ASN A 180 4.79 -38.18 -19.36
C ASN A 180 5.56 -37.69 -18.11
N THR A 181 4.93 -37.89 -16.96
CA THR A 181 5.44 -37.76 -15.57
C THR A 181 5.70 -36.36 -14.97
N VAL A 182 6.18 -35.34 -15.69
CA VAL A 182 6.24 -33.95 -15.16
C VAL A 182 5.87 -32.95 -16.25
N SER A 183 4.76 -32.23 -16.07
CA SER A 183 4.39 -31.15 -17.00
C SER A 183 5.37 -29.98 -16.87
N ASP A 184 5.95 -29.57 -17.99
CA ASP A 184 6.78 -28.37 -18.07
C ASP A 184 5.92 -27.11 -17.97
N ILE A 185 6.54 -26.01 -17.51
CA ILE A 185 5.91 -24.70 -17.47
C ILE A 185 6.79 -23.67 -18.18
N VAL A 186 6.15 -22.86 -19.01
CA VAL A 186 6.80 -21.75 -19.72
C VAL A 186 6.37 -20.44 -19.08
N VAL A 187 7.33 -19.64 -18.65
CA VAL A 187 7.13 -18.23 -18.27
C VAL A 187 7.14 -17.39 -19.56
N ALA A 188 5.94 -17.05 -20.03
CA ALA A 188 5.73 -16.26 -21.24
C ALA A 188 5.75 -14.75 -20.97
N GLY A 189 5.59 -14.33 -19.71
CA GLY A 189 5.74 -12.94 -19.32
C GLY A 189 5.70 -12.72 -17.82
N VAL A 190 6.17 -11.55 -17.39
CA VAL A 190 6.12 -11.09 -16.00
C VAL A 190 5.58 -9.66 -15.96
N VAL A 191 4.88 -9.37 -14.87
CA VAL A 191 4.35 -8.04 -14.57
C VAL A 191 5.01 -7.52 -13.30
N GLU A 192 5.55 -6.31 -13.38
CA GLU A 192 6.02 -5.54 -12.23
C GLU A 192 5.07 -4.38 -11.94
N VAL A 193 4.52 -4.32 -10.73
CA VAL A 193 3.59 -3.28 -10.31
C VAL A 193 4.32 -2.33 -9.35
N LYS A 194 4.20 -1.01 -9.58
CA LYS A 194 4.65 -0.01 -8.62
C LYS A 194 3.54 0.93 -8.26
N SER A 195 3.44 1.24 -6.97
CA SER A 195 2.55 2.26 -6.42
C SER A 195 3.14 3.68 -6.47
N TYR A 196 4.23 3.87 -7.21
CA TYR A 196 4.92 5.15 -7.40
C TYR A 196 5.77 5.12 -8.69
N PHE A 197 6.19 6.30 -9.15
CA PHE A 197 7.05 6.40 -10.33
C PHE A 197 8.47 5.94 -10.05
N GLN A 198 8.97 5.07 -10.92
CA GLN A 198 10.33 4.57 -10.90
C GLN A 198 10.94 4.74 -12.30
N SER A 199 12.26 4.94 -12.37
CA SER A 199 12.96 5.06 -13.65
C SER A 199 12.79 3.78 -14.48
N ALA A 200 12.65 3.92 -15.80
CA ALA A 200 12.52 2.79 -16.73
C ALA A 200 13.66 1.76 -16.58
N HIS A 201 14.90 2.22 -16.37
CA HIS A 201 16.06 1.35 -16.14
C HIS A 201 15.85 0.38 -14.97
N ARG A 202 15.56 0.92 -13.77
CA ARG A 202 15.32 0.09 -12.58
C ARG A 202 14.14 -0.87 -12.73
N LEU A 203 13.12 -0.49 -13.48
CA LEU A 203 11.96 -1.36 -13.75
C LEU A 203 12.37 -2.54 -14.65
N ARG A 204 13.14 -2.28 -15.71
CA ARG A 204 13.73 -3.34 -16.55
C ARG A 204 14.64 -4.26 -15.74
N GLU A 205 15.50 -3.71 -14.89
CA GLU A 205 16.37 -4.52 -14.02
C GLU A 205 15.58 -5.44 -13.09
N GLN A 206 14.48 -4.97 -12.52
CA GLN A 206 13.58 -5.78 -11.68
C GLN A 206 12.92 -6.89 -12.50
N ILE A 207 12.33 -6.57 -13.65
CA ILE A 207 11.73 -7.54 -14.56
C ILE A 207 12.75 -8.61 -14.97
N ASP A 208 13.94 -8.22 -15.39
CA ASP A 208 15.00 -9.16 -15.78
C ASP A 208 15.45 -10.01 -14.59
N GLN A 209 15.46 -9.45 -13.38
CA GLN A 209 15.73 -10.21 -12.17
C GLN A 209 14.64 -11.26 -11.91
N HIS A 210 13.36 -10.94 -12.09
CA HIS A 210 12.27 -11.92 -11.98
C HIS A 210 12.43 -13.05 -12.99
N LEU A 211 12.70 -12.71 -14.26
CA LEU A 211 12.93 -13.70 -15.32
C LEU A 211 14.13 -14.60 -15.05
N ARG A 212 15.26 -14.02 -14.59
CA ARG A 212 16.44 -14.80 -14.20
C ARG A 212 16.13 -15.75 -13.05
N ARG A 213 15.44 -15.26 -12.01
CA ARG A 213 15.11 -16.07 -10.83
C ARG A 213 14.16 -17.22 -11.15
N SER A 214 13.20 -17.03 -12.07
CA SER A 214 12.28 -18.11 -12.49
C SER A 214 13.01 -19.35 -13.02
N LYS A 215 14.20 -19.19 -13.61
CA LYS A 215 15.02 -20.30 -14.10
C LYS A 215 15.53 -21.23 -12.99
N HIS A 216 15.45 -20.84 -11.72
CA HIS A 216 15.83 -21.69 -10.59
C HIS A 216 14.72 -22.64 -10.15
N GLY A 217 13.54 -22.54 -10.77
CA GLY A 217 12.36 -23.31 -10.43
C GLY A 217 11.26 -22.42 -9.82
N LEU A 218 10.02 -22.87 -9.94
CA LEU A 218 8.83 -22.19 -9.48
C LEU A 218 7.94 -23.13 -8.65
N ARG A 219 7.30 -22.59 -7.62
CA ARG A 219 6.14 -23.20 -6.97
C ARG A 219 4.89 -22.49 -7.48
N VAL A 220 4.07 -23.16 -8.27
CA VAL A 220 2.85 -22.59 -8.86
C VAL A 220 1.63 -23.31 -8.31
N ASN A 221 0.79 -22.57 -7.59
CA ASN A 221 -0.40 -23.10 -6.92
C ASN A 221 -0.10 -24.37 -6.09
N GLY A 222 0.96 -24.30 -5.28
CA GLY A 222 1.41 -25.41 -4.42
C GLY A 222 2.19 -26.53 -5.13
N LYS A 223 2.24 -26.56 -6.47
CA LYS A 223 3.02 -27.54 -7.24
C LYS A 223 4.42 -27.00 -7.55
N ASP A 224 5.44 -27.79 -7.24
CA ASP A 224 6.84 -27.46 -7.55
C ASP A 224 7.21 -27.84 -9.00
N TYR A 225 7.93 -26.94 -9.65
CA TYR A 225 8.55 -27.06 -10.97
C TYR A 225 10.03 -26.71 -10.81
N PHE A 226 10.92 -27.70 -10.83
CA PHE A 226 12.36 -27.47 -10.67
C PHE A 226 13.01 -26.92 -11.97
N ASN A 227 14.28 -26.51 -11.92
CA ASN A 227 14.92 -25.73 -13.00
C ASN A 227 14.81 -26.34 -14.41
N GLY A 228 14.82 -27.67 -14.55
CA GLY A 228 14.70 -28.38 -15.83
C GLY A 228 13.28 -28.37 -16.41
N HIS A 229 12.29 -28.00 -15.61
CA HIS A 229 10.87 -27.96 -15.98
C HIS A 229 10.33 -26.53 -16.11
N VAL A 230 11.19 -25.51 -15.96
CA VAL A 230 10.81 -24.11 -16.11
C VAL A 230 11.56 -23.49 -17.28
N HIS A 231 10.83 -23.21 -18.35
CA HIS A 231 11.34 -22.51 -19.53
C HIS A 231 10.96 -21.03 -19.46
N VAL A 232 11.84 -20.16 -19.91
CA VAL A 232 11.57 -18.70 -19.98
C VAL A 232 11.59 -18.29 -21.44
N GLY A 233 10.44 -17.79 -21.90
CA GLY A 233 10.22 -17.46 -23.31
C GLY A 233 9.37 -18.50 -24.03
N PHE A 234 8.58 -18.06 -25.01
CA PHE A 234 7.71 -18.94 -25.79
C PHE A 234 7.86 -18.70 -27.30
N GLY A 235 7.48 -19.73 -28.07
CA GLY A 235 7.61 -19.74 -29.53
C GLY A 235 9.05 -19.86 -30.02
N SER A 236 9.23 -19.89 -31.35
CA SER A 236 10.55 -20.09 -31.98
C SER A 236 11.57 -18.98 -31.66
N ARG A 237 11.09 -17.78 -31.33
CA ARG A 237 11.94 -16.63 -30.97
C ARG A 237 12.15 -16.46 -29.46
N GLN A 238 11.68 -17.40 -28.63
CA GLN A 238 11.80 -17.33 -27.16
C GLN A 238 11.30 -15.98 -26.59
N LYS A 239 10.15 -15.51 -27.09
CA LYS A 239 9.59 -14.20 -26.73
C LYS A 239 9.17 -14.16 -25.26
N VAL A 240 9.40 -13.03 -24.61
CA VAL A 240 8.98 -12.80 -23.22
C VAL A 240 8.32 -11.44 -23.11
N LEU A 241 7.07 -11.43 -22.68
CA LEU A 241 6.35 -10.19 -22.40
C LEU A 241 6.84 -9.56 -21.09
N ARG A 242 7.23 -8.30 -21.16
CA ARG A 242 7.68 -7.49 -20.02
C ARG A 242 6.67 -6.38 -19.78
N ILE A 243 5.91 -6.48 -18.70
CA ILE A 243 4.82 -5.55 -18.44
C ILE A 243 5.15 -4.77 -17.17
N THR A 244 5.06 -3.45 -17.24
CA THR A 244 5.11 -2.58 -16.06
C THR A 244 3.76 -1.92 -15.83
N VAL A 245 3.29 -1.89 -14.59
CA VAL A 245 2.09 -1.16 -14.18
C VAL A 245 2.47 -0.04 -13.22
N LEU A 246 2.06 1.18 -13.55
CA LEU A 246 2.28 2.40 -12.75
C LEU A 246 0.95 3.11 -12.51
N PRO A 247 0.79 3.86 -11.41
CA PRO A 247 -0.34 4.76 -11.26
C PRO A 247 -0.26 5.95 -12.23
N SER A 248 -1.38 6.64 -12.42
CA SER A 248 -1.40 7.95 -13.08
C SER A 248 -0.81 9.06 -12.18
N ASP A 249 -0.62 10.23 -12.77
CA ASP A 249 0.01 11.42 -12.19
C ASP A 249 -0.97 12.55 -11.87
N TRP A 250 -2.27 12.38 -12.10
CA TRP A 250 -3.26 13.35 -11.64
C TRP A 250 -3.20 13.47 -10.11
N ARG A 251 -3.57 14.64 -9.60
CA ARG A 251 -3.41 14.96 -8.19
C ARG A 251 -4.78 15.16 -7.52
N LEU A 252 -4.88 14.84 -6.24
CA LEU A 252 -6.15 14.96 -5.49
C LEU A 252 -6.63 16.42 -5.42
N PRO A 253 -7.93 16.72 -5.37
CA PRO A 253 -8.41 18.08 -5.11
C PRO A 253 -7.80 18.65 -3.83
N ARG A 254 -7.46 19.95 -3.85
CA ARG A 254 -7.02 20.70 -2.65
C ARG A 254 -8.11 21.63 -2.18
N GLU A 255 -9.21 21.74 -2.94
CA GLU A 255 -10.40 22.46 -2.51
C GLU A 255 -11.00 21.80 -1.27
N PHE A 256 -11.32 22.64 -0.29
CA PHE A 256 -11.97 22.24 0.94
C PHE A 256 -12.97 23.31 1.36
N ARG A 257 -13.95 22.89 2.16
CA ARG A 257 -14.98 23.77 2.74
C ARG A 257 -15.36 23.27 4.12
N TYR A 258 -15.96 24.17 4.90
CA TYR A 258 -16.56 23.83 6.17
C TYR A 258 -18.07 23.68 5.97
N GLU A 259 -18.61 22.50 6.30
CA GLU A 259 -20.04 22.21 6.24
C GLU A 259 -20.63 22.26 7.65
N THR A 260 -21.67 23.07 7.83
CA THR A 260 -22.35 23.18 9.13
C THR A 260 -23.28 21.99 9.33
N SER A 261 -23.11 21.28 10.44
CA SER A 261 -23.97 20.18 10.87
C SER A 261 -24.54 20.44 12.27
N SER A 262 -25.50 19.62 12.71
CA SER A 262 -26.01 19.64 14.09
C SER A 262 -24.95 19.36 15.16
N ARG A 263 -23.79 18.82 14.77
CA ARG A 263 -22.64 18.54 15.65
C ARG A 263 -21.52 19.59 15.53
N GLY A 264 -21.76 20.68 14.80
CA GLY A 264 -20.78 21.72 14.52
C GLY A 264 -20.29 21.72 13.08
N SER A 265 -19.20 22.44 12.84
CA SER A 265 -18.61 22.59 11.52
C SER A 265 -17.67 21.43 11.19
N LEU A 266 -17.87 20.78 10.04
CA LEU A 266 -17.07 19.66 9.58
C LEU A 266 -16.24 20.08 8.36
N LEU A 267 -14.95 19.75 8.39
CA LEU A 267 -14.07 19.94 7.24
C LEU A 267 -14.40 18.91 6.16
N HIS A 268 -14.83 19.39 5.00
CA HIS A 268 -15.05 18.60 3.79
C HIS A 268 -13.94 18.90 2.79
N VAL A 269 -13.29 17.85 2.28
CA VAL A 269 -12.31 17.93 1.19
C VAL A 269 -12.90 17.18 0.00
N ASP A 270 -12.86 17.78 -1.19
CA ASP A 270 -13.47 17.16 -2.36
C ASP A 270 -12.79 15.81 -2.71
N PRO A 271 -13.58 14.78 -3.04
CA PRO A 271 -13.03 13.47 -3.35
C PRO A 271 -12.23 13.53 -4.65
N GLY A 272 -11.08 12.86 -4.67
CA GLY A 272 -10.30 12.73 -5.89
C GLY A 272 -10.84 11.66 -6.82
N MET A 273 -11.22 12.08 -8.03
CA MET A 273 -11.69 11.17 -9.08
C MET A 273 -10.67 11.04 -10.21
N PRO A 274 -10.53 9.84 -10.82
CA PRO A 274 -9.73 9.66 -12.02
C PRO A 274 -10.19 10.60 -13.15
N ASN A 275 -9.23 11.25 -13.81
CA ASN A 275 -9.49 12.08 -14.99
C ASN A 275 -9.82 11.28 -16.26
N ARG A 276 -9.80 9.95 -16.17
CA ARG A 276 -10.03 9.01 -17.27
C ARG A 276 -10.85 7.84 -16.78
N ASN A 277 -11.69 7.32 -17.67
CA ASN A 277 -12.50 6.13 -17.37
C ASN A 277 -11.69 4.83 -17.45
N ASP A 278 -10.59 4.79 -18.22
CA ASP A 278 -9.83 3.57 -18.47
C ASP A 278 -8.32 3.73 -18.25
N ASP A 279 -7.68 2.62 -17.93
CA ASP A 279 -6.23 2.49 -17.87
C ASP A 279 -5.61 2.72 -19.25
N LYS A 280 -4.42 3.34 -19.27
CA LYS A 280 -3.67 3.57 -20.51
C LYS A 280 -2.67 2.44 -20.74
N ILE A 281 -2.83 1.69 -21.82
CA ILE A 281 -1.93 0.60 -22.22
C ILE A 281 -1.14 1.04 -23.46
N ILE A 282 0.19 1.03 -23.38
CA ILE A 282 1.08 1.35 -24.50
C ILE A 282 2.20 0.34 -24.63
N MET A 283 2.64 0.07 -25.85
CA MET A 283 3.85 -0.68 -26.14
C MET A 283 5.05 0.29 -26.10
N THR A 284 6.08 -0.04 -25.33
CA THR A 284 7.27 0.82 -25.15
C THR A 284 8.53 0.29 -25.83
N GLY A 285 8.45 -0.93 -26.36
CA GLY A 285 9.53 -1.63 -27.05
C GLY A 285 9.06 -3.01 -27.50
N ASP A 286 9.96 -3.80 -28.07
CA ASP A 286 9.65 -5.16 -28.51
C ASP A 286 9.25 -6.05 -27.31
N ASP A 287 8.00 -6.50 -27.32
CA ASP A 287 7.40 -7.28 -26.23
C ASP A 287 7.43 -6.57 -24.85
N GLU A 288 7.68 -5.25 -24.82
CA GLU A 288 7.63 -4.39 -23.62
C GLU A 288 6.36 -3.55 -23.60
N TRP A 289 5.63 -3.60 -22.49
CA TRP A 289 4.37 -2.88 -22.30
C TRP A 289 4.37 -2.07 -21.02
N ARG A 290 3.76 -0.89 -21.09
CA ARG A 290 3.46 -0.05 -19.93
C ARG A 290 1.96 0.15 -19.81
N ILE A 291 1.45 -0.17 -18.64
CA ILE A 291 0.09 0.12 -18.21
C ILE A 291 0.17 1.28 -17.21
N THR A 292 -0.61 2.33 -17.44
CA THR A 292 -0.81 3.41 -16.47
C THR A 292 -2.24 3.31 -15.96
N LEU A 293 -2.39 2.98 -14.68
CA LEU A 293 -3.69 2.87 -14.03
C LEU A 293 -4.42 4.21 -14.07
N ARG A 294 -5.76 4.20 -14.15
CA ARG A 294 -6.56 5.41 -14.06
C ARG A 294 -6.39 6.10 -12.69
N TRP A 295 -6.20 5.33 -11.62
CA TRP A 295 -5.94 5.85 -10.27
C TRP A 295 -4.53 6.41 -10.11
N SER A 296 -4.44 7.55 -9.43
CA SER A 296 -3.18 8.24 -9.23
C SER A 296 -2.40 7.74 -8.02
N LYS A 297 -1.11 8.08 -8.01
CA LYS A 297 -0.24 7.84 -6.85
C LYS A 297 -0.79 8.49 -5.57
N GLU A 298 -1.37 9.67 -5.68
CA GLU A 298 -1.91 10.39 -4.52
C GLU A 298 -3.18 9.74 -3.98
N ALA A 299 -4.11 9.33 -4.86
CA ALA A 299 -5.32 8.63 -4.43
C ALA A 299 -5.02 7.28 -3.78
N LEU A 300 -4.10 6.50 -4.37
CA LEU A 300 -3.64 5.24 -3.77
C LEU A 300 -2.95 5.47 -2.42
N ALA A 301 -2.19 6.57 -2.29
CA ALA A 301 -1.58 6.94 -1.04
C ALA A 301 -2.63 7.33 0.00
N GLN A 302 -3.61 8.17 -0.34
CA GLN A 302 -4.70 8.54 0.57
C GLN A 302 -5.38 7.30 1.16
N ALA A 303 -5.83 6.37 0.31
CA ALA A 303 -6.43 5.12 0.76
C ALA A 303 -5.49 4.32 1.68
N ALA A 304 -4.20 4.25 1.34
CA ALA A 304 -3.22 3.56 2.19
C ALA A 304 -3.00 4.25 3.55
N TYR A 305 -3.07 5.58 3.62
CA TYR A 305 -3.03 6.31 4.89
C TYR A 305 -4.30 6.03 5.70
N GLU A 306 -5.49 6.04 5.09
CA GLU A 306 -6.74 5.70 5.76
C GLU A 306 -6.74 4.26 6.31
N MET A 307 -6.25 3.29 5.53
CA MET A 307 -6.04 1.91 5.99
C MET A 307 -5.03 1.83 7.14
N THR A 308 -3.95 2.61 7.07
CA THR A 308 -2.96 2.69 8.16
C THR A 308 -3.61 3.23 9.44
N PHE A 309 -4.46 4.26 9.31
CA PHE A 309 -5.16 4.86 10.45
C PHE A 309 -6.22 3.94 11.03
N TRP A 310 -6.94 3.20 10.18
CA TRP A 310 -7.81 2.11 10.62
C TRP A 310 -7.03 1.06 11.41
N TYR A 311 -5.88 0.61 10.90
CA TYR A 311 -5.04 -0.38 11.58
C TYR A 311 -4.51 0.14 12.92
N MET A 312 -4.09 1.42 13.00
CA MET A 312 -3.73 2.08 14.27
C MET A 312 -4.88 2.05 15.28
N GLY A 313 -6.10 2.36 14.83
CA GLY A 313 -7.29 2.24 15.67
C GLY A 313 -7.51 0.82 16.19
N LYS A 314 -7.23 -0.20 15.38
CA LYS A 314 -7.38 -1.61 15.76
C LYS A 314 -6.31 -2.10 16.73
N VAL A 315 -5.07 -1.64 16.59
CA VAL A 315 -4.04 -1.88 17.61
C VAL A 315 -4.39 -1.16 18.91
N GLY A 316 -4.82 0.10 18.82
CA GLY A 316 -5.24 0.87 19.99
C GLY A 316 -6.47 0.27 20.69
N GLU A 317 -7.43 -0.26 19.96
CA GLU A 317 -8.58 -0.97 20.52
C GLU A 317 -8.16 -2.13 21.42
N ALA A 318 -7.13 -2.87 21.03
CA ALA A 318 -6.59 -3.95 21.84
C ALA A 318 -5.83 -3.43 23.09
N ILE A 319 -5.06 -2.34 22.94
CA ILE A 319 -4.34 -1.67 24.04
C ILE A 319 -5.31 -1.09 25.08
N TYR A 320 -6.33 -0.36 24.63
CA TYR A 320 -7.27 0.40 25.46
C TYR A 320 -8.56 -0.36 25.79
N SER A 321 -8.59 -1.67 25.53
CA SER A 321 -9.75 -2.54 25.78
C SER A 321 -10.11 -2.64 27.26
N ARG A 322 -9.09 -2.65 28.13
CA ARG A 322 -9.25 -2.81 29.59
C ARG A 322 -9.35 -1.48 30.32
N GLU A 323 -8.49 -0.54 29.93
CA GLU A 323 -8.36 0.75 30.60
C GLU A 323 -8.11 1.85 29.57
N ARG A 324 -8.75 3.00 29.79
CA ARG A 324 -8.61 4.21 28.96
C ARG A 324 -8.12 5.35 29.85
N PRO A 325 -7.29 6.28 29.34
CA PRO A 325 -6.88 7.46 30.07
C PRO A 325 -8.05 8.24 30.67
N LYS A 326 -7.81 8.90 31.81
CA LYS A 326 -8.79 9.78 32.46
C LYS A 326 -9.23 10.87 31.47
N GLY A 327 -10.54 10.99 31.26
CA GLY A 327 -11.12 11.90 30.26
C GLY A 327 -11.53 11.22 28.95
N TRP A 328 -11.07 10.00 28.67
CA TRP A 328 -11.41 9.25 27.44
C TRP A 328 -12.44 8.15 27.68
N LYS A 329 -13.05 8.10 28.88
CA LYS A 329 -14.03 7.06 29.26
C LYS A 329 -15.24 6.99 28.33
N VAL A 330 -15.61 8.10 27.71
CA VAL A 330 -16.73 8.21 26.76
C VAL A 330 -16.38 7.77 25.34
N MET A 331 -15.09 7.67 25.00
CA MET A 331 -14.62 7.24 23.66
C MET A 331 -14.58 5.71 23.60
N SER A 332 -15.00 5.08 22.51
CA SER A 332 -14.72 3.66 22.29
C SER A 332 -13.20 3.38 22.31
N ALA A 333 -12.79 2.13 22.57
CA ALA A 333 -11.37 1.79 22.59
C ALA A 333 -10.69 2.04 21.21
N ASN A 334 -11.43 1.89 20.11
CA ASN A 334 -10.95 2.21 18.77
C ASN A 334 -10.70 3.72 18.59
N GLU A 335 -11.64 4.57 19.04
CA GLU A 335 -11.50 6.03 19.01
C GLU A 335 -10.35 6.50 19.91
N ALA A 336 -10.21 5.92 21.11
CA ALA A 336 -9.09 6.16 21.99
C ALA A 336 -7.75 5.84 21.29
N GLY A 337 -7.67 4.71 20.59
CA GLY A 337 -6.51 4.32 19.80
C GLY A 337 -6.14 5.32 18.71
N ARG A 338 -7.15 5.79 17.96
CA ARG A 338 -6.97 6.80 16.90
C ARG A 338 -6.53 8.16 17.46
N ASN A 339 -7.13 8.59 18.56
CA ASN A 339 -6.77 9.85 19.22
C ASN A 339 -5.39 9.79 19.86
N ALA A 340 -5.01 8.66 20.46
CA ALA A 340 -3.66 8.40 20.91
C ALA A 340 -2.66 8.55 19.76
N ALA A 341 -2.91 7.91 18.61
CA ALA A 341 -2.03 8.03 17.45
C ALA A 341 -1.82 9.49 17.02
N LYS A 342 -2.89 10.29 16.93
CA LYS A 342 -2.81 11.72 16.59
C LYS A 342 -1.98 12.51 17.62
N MET A 343 -2.26 12.30 18.90
CA MET A 343 -1.57 12.98 20.00
C MET A 343 -0.08 12.60 20.05
N MET A 344 0.26 11.32 19.89
CA MET A 344 1.65 10.88 19.88
C MET A 344 2.41 11.39 18.66
N LEU A 345 1.75 11.55 17.51
CA LEU A 345 2.37 12.18 16.33
C LEU A 345 2.65 13.67 16.55
N TYR A 346 1.80 14.38 17.29
CA TYR A 346 2.08 15.75 17.70
C TYR A 346 3.34 15.82 18.57
N TYR A 347 3.39 15.04 19.66
CA TYR A 347 4.56 15.03 20.54
C TYR A 347 5.83 14.53 19.82
N ALA A 348 5.69 13.62 18.84
CA ALA A 348 6.84 13.16 18.06
C ALA A 348 7.54 14.29 17.29
N ILE A 349 6.82 15.34 16.90
CA ILE A 349 7.41 16.51 16.24
C ILE A 349 8.39 17.23 17.18
N LEU A 350 8.03 17.37 18.46
CA LEU A 350 8.87 17.99 19.50
C LEU A 350 10.16 17.20 19.76
N ARG A 351 10.18 15.91 19.40
CA ARG A 351 11.30 14.99 19.61
C ARG A 351 12.16 14.77 18.36
N CYS A 352 11.87 15.45 17.26
CA CYS A 352 12.64 15.30 16.03
C CYS A 352 14.03 15.94 16.14
N ARG A 353 15.08 15.19 15.79
CA ARG A 353 16.48 15.65 15.89
C ARG A 353 17.01 16.16 14.56
N THR A 354 16.38 15.76 13.46
CA THR A 354 16.78 16.16 12.11
C THR A 354 15.62 16.79 11.33
N PRO A 355 15.91 17.67 10.36
CA PRO A 355 14.88 18.21 9.48
C PRO A 355 14.06 17.14 8.75
N ARG A 356 14.68 16.01 8.41
CA ARG A 356 14.02 14.90 7.72
C ARG A 356 13.02 14.17 8.62
N GLU A 357 13.38 13.92 9.87
CA GLU A 357 12.47 13.36 10.87
C GLU A 357 11.28 14.29 11.07
N ASN A 358 11.54 15.59 11.25
CA ASN A 358 10.50 16.61 11.43
C ASN A 358 9.51 16.66 10.25
N GLN A 359 10.01 16.73 9.01
CA GLN A 359 9.17 16.76 7.82
C GLN A 359 8.31 15.50 7.61
N ARG A 360 8.70 14.36 8.20
CA ARG A 360 7.88 13.12 8.20
C ARG A 360 6.85 13.12 9.33
N ALA A 361 7.24 13.56 10.52
CA ALA A 361 6.33 13.67 11.66
C ALA A 361 5.18 14.65 11.37
N ILE A 362 5.50 15.84 10.83
CA ILE A 362 4.50 16.83 10.38
C ILE A 362 3.60 16.24 9.31
N ALA A 363 4.16 15.53 8.32
CA ALA A 363 3.36 14.92 7.26
C ALA A 363 2.34 13.91 7.81
N LEU A 364 2.75 13.08 8.77
CA LEU A 364 1.86 12.12 9.43
C LEU A 364 0.79 12.83 10.27
N TYR A 365 1.21 13.77 11.13
CA TYR A 365 0.29 14.53 11.98
C TYR A 365 -0.77 15.23 11.14
N ASN A 366 -0.36 16.01 10.13
CA ASN A 366 -1.30 16.74 9.29
C ASN A 366 -2.21 15.77 8.50
N THR A 367 -1.67 14.67 7.96
CA THR A 367 -2.45 13.70 7.17
C THR A 367 -3.54 13.04 8.01
N TYR A 368 -3.23 12.60 9.23
CA TYR A 368 -4.24 11.98 10.09
C TYR A 368 -5.16 13.00 10.77
N GLY A 369 -4.69 14.25 10.93
CA GLY A 369 -5.48 15.36 11.45
C GLY A 369 -6.53 15.88 10.47
N PHE A 370 -6.12 16.13 9.21
CA PHE A 370 -6.87 16.92 8.23
C PHE A 370 -7.08 16.22 6.88
N GLY A 371 -6.62 14.98 6.74
CA GLY A 371 -6.69 14.22 5.49
C GLY A 371 -5.43 14.35 4.62
N TYR A 372 -5.24 13.38 3.73
CA TYR A 372 -4.01 13.26 2.93
C TYR A 372 -3.79 14.46 2.00
N ALA A 373 -4.82 14.91 1.29
CA ALA A 373 -4.71 15.96 0.29
C ALA A 373 -4.22 17.29 0.90
N LEU A 374 -4.73 17.66 2.07
CA LEU A 374 -4.28 18.86 2.78
C LEU A 374 -2.95 18.61 3.49
N GLY A 375 -2.86 17.53 4.26
CA GLY A 375 -1.73 17.31 5.17
C GLY A 375 -0.39 17.07 4.49
N MET A 376 -0.39 16.49 3.28
CA MET A 376 0.85 16.27 2.52
C MET A 376 1.34 17.51 1.76
N ASN A 377 0.44 18.48 1.55
CA ASN A 377 0.62 19.62 0.63
C ASN A 377 0.62 20.99 1.32
N TYR A 378 0.32 21.08 2.62
CA TYR A 378 0.49 22.30 3.38
C TYR A 378 1.97 22.63 3.59
N ARG A 379 2.43 23.76 3.02
CA ARG A 379 3.84 24.16 2.98
C ARG A 379 4.01 25.66 3.17
N ASN A 380 5.11 26.05 3.79
CA ASN A 380 5.56 27.44 3.82
C ASN A 380 6.15 27.89 2.48
N ALA A 381 6.48 29.18 2.38
CA ALA A 381 7.10 29.78 1.19
C ALA A 381 8.44 29.16 0.76
N LYS A 382 9.12 28.42 1.65
CA LYS A 382 10.37 27.69 1.35
C LYS A 382 10.11 26.23 0.90
N GLY A 383 8.84 25.86 0.69
CA GLY A 383 8.43 24.51 0.29
C GLY A 383 8.56 23.46 1.40
N ARG A 384 8.78 23.87 2.65
CA ARG A 384 8.84 22.95 3.81
C ARG A 384 7.44 22.79 4.40
N ARG A 385 7.11 21.59 4.86
CA ARG A 385 5.86 21.37 5.60
C ARG A 385 5.92 22.07 6.94
N GLU A 386 4.79 22.65 7.32
CA GLU A 386 4.51 23.20 8.64
C GLU A 386 3.37 22.42 9.29
N ILE A 387 3.25 22.53 10.61
CA ILE A 387 2.10 21.97 11.32
C ILE A 387 0.85 22.73 10.85
N LEU A 388 -0.14 21.99 10.36
CA LEU A 388 -1.42 22.54 9.94
C LEU A 388 -2.34 22.64 11.16
N TRP A 389 -2.93 23.82 11.35
CA TRP A 389 -3.95 24.08 12.35
C TRP A 389 -5.31 24.37 11.71
N THR A 390 -6.37 24.35 12.50
CA THR A 390 -7.71 24.67 12.01
C THR A 390 -7.80 26.14 11.57
N GLU A 391 -7.12 27.02 12.30
CA GLU A 391 -7.03 28.46 12.04
C GLU A 391 -6.39 28.74 10.68
N ASP A 392 -5.35 27.98 10.32
CA ASP A 392 -4.69 28.08 9.01
C ASP A 392 -5.67 27.82 7.87
N LEU A 393 -6.59 26.87 8.04
CA LEU A 393 -7.60 26.56 7.02
C LEU A 393 -8.60 27.71 6.84
N TYR A 394 -8.99 28.40 7.91
CA TYR A 394 -9.81 29.61 7.81
C TYR A 394 -9.06 30.77 7.14
N GLU A 395 -7.77 30.94 7.45
CA GLU A 395 -6.92 31.93 6.76
C GLU A 395 -6.78 31.61 5.27
N ILE A 396 -6.59 30.34 4.90
CA ILE A 396 -6.50 29.93 3.49
C ILE A 396 -7.83 30.16 2.75
N ILE A 397 -8.99 29.87 3.36
CA ILE A 397 -10.29 30.16 2.74
C ILE A 397 -10.45 31.65 2.47
N SER A 398 -10.02 32.50 3.42
CA SER A 398 -10.23 33.95 3.33
C SER A 398 -9.20 34.69 2.46
N ALA A 399 -7.94 34.26 2.48
CA ALA A 399 -6.82 34.98 1.86
C ALA A 399 -5.99 34.13 0.87
N GLY A 400 -6.33 32.87 0.66
CA GLY A 400 -5.59 31.92 -0.20
C GLY A 400 -4.27 31.40 0.38
N LYS A 401 -3.79 32.01 1.47
CA LYS A 401 -2.58 31.64 2.21
C LYS A 401 -2.70 32.13 3.65
N THR A 402 -1.89 31.57 4.54
CA THR A 402 -1.80 32.05 5.92
C THR A 402 -0.94 33.31 6.04
N ASN A 403 -1.04 33.98 7.19
CA ASN A 403 -0.21 35.13 7.57
C ASN A 403 1.29 34.79 7.58
N SER A 404 1.65 33.55 7.90
CA SER A 404 3.03 33.04 7.83
C SER A 404 3.48 32.67 6.40
N GLY A 405 2.61 32.87 5.40
CA GLY A 405 2.88 32.59 4.00
C GLY A 405 2.79 31.11 3.64
N CYS A 406 2.03 30.32 4.41
CA CYS A 406 1.79 28.91 4.09
C CYS A 406 0.60 28.74 3.15
N SER A 407 0.65 27.75 2.28
CA SER A 407 -0.40 27.44 1.30
C SER A 407 -0.45 25.95 0.99
N LEU A 408 -1.46 25.55 0.21
CA LEU A 408 -1.58 24.19 -0.34
C LEU A 408 -0.94 24.14 -1.73
N SER A 409 0.03 23.24 -1.93
CA SER A 409 0.84 23.09 -3.16
C SER A 409 0.45 21.94 -4.09
#